data_AF-A0A2D8R8J5-F1
#
_entry.id   AF-A0A2D8R8J5-F1
#
_cell.length_a   1.000
_cell.length_b   1.000
_cell.length_c   1.000
_cell.angle_alpha   90.00
_cell.angle_beta   90.00
_cell.angle_gamma   90.00
#
_symmetry.space_group_name_H-M   'P 1'
#
loop_
_entity.id
_entity.type
_entity.pdbx_description
1 polymer ?
#
loop_
_entity_poly.entity_id
_entity_poly.type
_entity_poly.pdbx_seq_one_letter_code
_entity_poly.pdbx_strand_id
1 'polypeptide(L)'
;MKLKHSLLSILLSVAASGGALAGPLCEVDYSIQHSWPTGATHRVNVSYYGPDADAWTLGWSFPGQEKIESIYNATASQDGATVLLQSAGWNSRISSGSRLNLGFNVSQPSGAIPTSFSMNGKPCDGGVDEPTDPTDPTDPTDPTDPTDPPATTGNWQLDATQSYLNFVSTKKLNLVETHRFDGLSGSISETGEATLVIDMASANTGIAIRDQRLDELLFEVAQFPRAVVTLDLEDQLAPLQAMVPGESMTRDVTAQLELHGQTKAVPAKLRIQRLTNTRFLVQSASPVIIKADDFDLGAGVDALKQVASLTSISTAVPVDFALFFDADYATLTEE
;
A
#
# COMPACT_ATOMS: atom_id res chain seq x y z
N MET A 1 -51.68 -31.34 -55.98
CA MET A 1 -50.20 -31.29 -56.02
C MET A 1 -49.78 -29.88 -55.63
N LYS A 2 -48.81 -29.74 -54.72
CA LYS A 2 -48.29 -28.50 -54.08
C LYS A 2 -49.10 -27.94 -52.89
N LEU A 3 -48.53 -27.46 -51.78
CA LEU A 3 -47.34 -27.77 -50.99
C LEU A 3 -47.55 -26.97 -49.68
N LYS A 4 -47.60 -27.61 -48.49
CA LYS A 4 -47.63 -26.90 -47.19
C LYS A 4 -46.20 -26.46 -46.87
N HIS A 5 -45.94 -25.15 -46.79
CA HIS A 5 -44.67 -24.62 -46.29
C HIS A 5 -44.81 -24.32 -44.79
N SER A 6 -44.13 -25.15 -43.99
CA SER A 6 -43.89 -24.95 -42.56
C SER A 6 -42.64 -24.09 -42.41
N LEU A 7 -42.75 -22.91 -41.78
CA LEU A 7 -41.60 -22.08 -41.42
C LEU A 7 -41.12 -22.49 -40.02
N LEU A 8 -39.89 -22.98 -39.94
CA LEU A 8 -39.20 -23.34 -38.70
C LEU A 8 -38.22 -22.21 -38.38
N SER A 9 -38.46 -21.46 -37.30
CA SER A 9 -37.55 -20.41 -36.83
C SER A 9 -36.38 -21.03 -36.07
N ILE A 10 -35.17 -20.88 -36.60
CA ILE A 10 -33.91 -21.30 -35.96
C ILE A 10 -33.43 -20.14 -35.08
N LEU A 11 -33.41 -20.33 -33.76
CA LEU A 11 -32.70 -19.46 -32.81
C LEU A 11 -31.23 -19.90 -32.78
N LEU A 12 -30.34 -19.03 -33.24
CA LEU A 12 -28.89 -19.20 -33.15
C LEU A 12 -28.40 -18.49 -31.87
N SER A 13 -28.17 -19.25 -30.79
CA SER A 13 -27.57 -18.75 -29.57
C SER A 13 -26.05 -18.64 -29.75
N VAL A 14 -25.53 -17.42 -29.81
CA VAL A 14 -24.09 -17.14 -29.74
C VAL A 14 -23.65 -17.29 -28.29
N ALA A 15 -22.87 -18.33 -28.00
CA ALA A 15 -22.17 -18.44 -26.73
C ALA A 15 -20.89 -17.58 -26.82
N ALA A 16 -20.87 -16.46 -26.11
CA ALA A 16 -19.65 -15.71 -25.89
C ALA A 16 -18.76 -16.51 -24.91
N SER A 17 -17.68 -17.09 -25.42
CA SER A 17 -16.61 -17.65 -24.60
C SER A 17 -15.83 -16.50 -23.97
N GLY A 18 -16.18 -16.14 -22.73
CA GLY A 18 -15.36 -15.23 -21.93
C GLY A 18 -14.00 -15.86 -21.68
N GLY A 19 -12.95 -15.32 -22.29
CA GLY A 19 -11.59 -15.61 -21.88
C GLY A 19 -11.39 -15.03 -20.49
N ALA A 20 -11.21 -15.88 -19.50
CA ALA A 20 -10.82 -15.45 -18.16
C ALA A 20 -9.44 -14.79 -18.26
N LEU A 21 -9.36 -13.48 -17.94
CA LEU A 21 -8.08 -12.83 -17.72
C LEU A 21 -7.45 -13.53 -16.51
N ALA A 22 -6.33 -14.22 -16.73
CA ALA A 22 -5.60 -14.87 -15.65
C ALA A 22 -5.02 -13.77 -14.75
N GLY A 23 -5.31 -13.83 -13.45
CA GLY A 23 -4.68 -12.96 -12.46
C GLY A 23 -3.16 -13.10 -12.42
N PRO A 24 -2.45 -12.24 -11.67
CA PRO A 24 -1.00 -12.28 -11.58
C PRO A 24 -0.50 -13.65 -11.14
N LEU A 25 0.61 -14.11 -11.71
CA LEU A 25 1.21 -15.41 -11.38
C LEU A 25 1.73 -15.44 -9.93
N CYS A 26 2.23 -14.31 -9.47
CA CYS A 26 2.73 -14.10 -8.12
C CYS A 26 2.76 -12.63 -7.77
N GLU A 27 2.86 -12.37 -6.48
CA GLU A 27 3.12 -11.07 -5.92
C GLU A 27 4.40 -11.15 -5.09
N VAL A 28 5.27 -10.15 -5.22
CA VAL A 28 6.59 -10.13 -4.57
C VAL A 28 6.71 -8.87 -3.73
N ASP A 29 6.86 -9.05 -2.42
CA ASP A 29 7.24 -8.01 -1.48
C ASP A 29 8.75 -8.08 -1.23
N TYR A 30 9.48 -7.06 -1.67
CA TYR A 30 10.92 -6.96 -1.54
C TYR A 30 11.28 -5.83 -0.58
N SER A 31 12.08 -6.12 0.45
CA SER A 31 12.47 -5.14 1.45
C SER A 31 13.95 -5.24 1.85
N ILE A 32 14.56 -4.09 2.13
CA ILE A 32 15.86 -4.00 2.79
C ILE A 32 15.62 -3.98 4.30
N GLN A 33 16.02 -5.04 5.01
CA GLN A 33 15.76 -5.20 6.44
C GLN A 33 16.71 -4.35 7.28
N HIS A 34 17.98 -4.27 6.88
CA HIS A 34 18.97 -3.37 7.46
C HIS A 34 20.16 -3.22 6.50
N SER A 35 20.80 -2.07 6.49
CA SER A 35 21.96 -1.77 5.65
C SER A 35 23.11 -1.18 6.48
N TRP A 36 24.35 -1.52 6.10
CA TRP A 36 25.59 -0.97 6.65
C TRP A 36 26.53 -0.60 5.49
N PRO A 37 27.65 0.11 5.73
CA PRO A 37 28.45 0.70 4.64
C PRO A 37 28.96 -0.29 3.58
N THR A 38 29.13 -1.56 3.93
CA THR A 38 29.69 -2.58 3.03
C THR A 38 28.68 -3.67 2.63
N GLY A 39 27.46 -3.63 3.15
CA GLY A 39 26.47 -4.68 2.88
C GLY A 39 25.07 -4.38 3.40
N ALA A 40 24.10 -5.22 3.01
CA ALA A 40 22.74 -5.12 3.50
C ALA A 40 22.07 -6.49 3.56
N THR A 41 21.09 -6.64 4.44
CA THR A 41 20.23 -7.82 4.51
C THR A 41 18.90 -7.50 3.85
N HIS A 42 18.51 -8.32 2.89
CA HIS A 42 17.29 -8.19 2.13
C HIS A 42 16.33 -9.34 2.45
N ARG A 43 15.03 -9.09 2.26
CA ARG A 43 13.96 -10.08 2.38
C ARG A 43 13.06 -10.02 1.16
N VAL A 44 12.63 -11.19 0.71
CA VAL A 44 11.68 -11.35 -0.38
C VAL A 44 10.56 -12.28 0.08
N ASN A 45 9.35 -11.76 0.13
CA ASN A 45 8.15 -12.55 0.37
C ASN A 45 7.42 -12.73 -0.96
N VAL A 46 7.11 -13.97 -1.33
CA VAL A 46 6.37 -14.27 -2.56
C VAL A 46 5.03 -14.89 -2.18
N SER A 47 3.93 -14.31 -2.64
CA SER A 47 2.61 -14.97 -2.67
C SER A 47 2.41 -15.55 -4.06
N TYR A 48 2.27 -16.87 -4.16
CA TYR A 48 2.18 -17.57 -5.45
C TYR A 48 0.75 -17.94 -5.79
N TYR A 49 0.31 -17.63 -7.01
CA TYR A 49 -1.06 -17.91 -7.47
C TYR A 49 -1.10 -18.86 -8.68
N GLY A 50 0.07 -19.28 -9.19
CA GLY A 50 0.21 -20.15 -10.35
C GLY A 50 -0.07 -21.64 -10.12
N PRO A 51 0.08 -22.47 -11.17
CA PRO A 51 -0.14 -23.90 -11.10
C PRO A 51 0.90 -24.61 -10.22
N ASP A 52 0.55 -25.79 -9.69
CA ASP A 52 1.47 -26.63 -8.93
C ASP A 52 2.76 -26.92 -9.71
N ALA A 53 3.90 -26.78 -9.03
CA ALA A 53 5.22 -27.10 -9.57
C ALA A 53 6.08 -27.82 -8.50
N ASP A 54 6.91 -28.76 -8.95
CA ASP A 54 7.80 -29.54 -8.07
C ASP A 54 9.17 -28.86 -7.84
N ALA A 55 9.41 -27.75 -8.53
CA ALA A 55 10.54 -26.85 -8.34
C ALA A 55 10.09 -25.43 -8.67
N TRP A 56 10.76 -24.43 -8.09
CA TRP A 56 10.54 -23.04 -8.45
C TRP A 56 11.84 -22.27 -8.69
N THR A 57 11.74 -21.26 -9.55
CA THR A 57 12.76 -20.24 -9.73
C THR A 57 12.17 -18.85 -9.58
N LEU A 58 12.89 -17.95 -8.92
CA LEU A 58 12.55 -16.54 -8.80
C LEU A 58 13.69 -15.71 -9.41
N GLY A 59 13.40 -14.93 -10.45
CA GLY A 59 14.40 -14.12 -11.15
C GLY A 59 14.09 -12.63 -11.08
N TRP A 60 15.13 -11.81 -10.98
CA TRP A 60 15.07 -10.34 -11.08
C TRP A 60 16.44 -9.77 -11.46
N SER A 61 16.53 -8.46 -11.64
CA SER A 61 17.82 -7.76 -11.78
C SER A 61 17.97 -6.70 -10.70
N PHE A 62 19.13 -6.65 -10.04
CA PHE A 62 19.45 -5.56 -9.13
C PHE A 62 19.53 -4.24 -9.89
N PRO A 63 18.98 -3.14 -9.33
CA PRO A 63 19.16 -1.83 -9.95
C PRO A 63 20.59 -1.28 -9.80
N GLY A 64 21.35 -1.77 -8.81
CA GLY A 64 22.73 -1.40 -8.55
C GLY A 64 23.73 -2.50 -8.87
N GLN A 65 24.89 -2.43 -8.20
CA GLN A 65 25.97 -3.40 -8.32
C GLN A 65 26.01 -4.37 -7.14
N GLU A 66 24.86 -4.58 -6.49
CA GLU A 66 24.74 -5.51 -5.38
C GLU A 66 25.22 -6.90 -5.78
N LYS A 67 25.95 -7.58 -4.89
CA LYS A 67 26.32 -8.99 -5.05
C LYS A 67 25.82 -9.80 -3.88
N ILE A 68 25.13 -10.90 -4.15
CA ILE A 68 24.66 -11.81 -3.11
C ILE A 68 25.86 -12.55 -2.51
N GLU A 69 26.09 -12.35 -1.22
CA GLU A 69 27.19 -12.98 -0.45
C GLU A 69 26.71 -14.25 0.26
N SER A 70 25.48 -14.25 0.75
CA SER A 70 24.87 -15.40 1.41
C SER A 70 23.35 -15.39 1.25
N ILE A 71 22.74 -16.56 1.25
CA ILE A 71 21.29 -16.72 1.07
C ILE A 71 20.73 -17.82 1.98
N TYR A 72 19.48 -17.64 2.39
CA TYR A 72 18.70 -18.56 3.18
C TYR A 72 17.45 -18.99 2.41
N ASN A 73 17.04 -20.26 2.56
CA ASN A 73 15.85 -20.85 1.94
C ASN A 73 15.84 -20.92 0.40
N ALA A 74 16.98 -20.68 -0.26
CA ALA A 74 17.15 -20.83 -1.69
C ALA A 74 18.64 -21.06 -2.05
N THR A 75 18.91 -21.41 -3.30
CA THR A 75 20.25 -21.31 -3.90
C THR A 75 20.25 -20.17 -4.92
N ALA A 76 21.29 -19.33 -4.89
CA ALA A 76 21.41 -18.18 -5.79
C ALA A 76 22.41 -18.45 -6.92
N SER A 77 22.06 -18.02 -8.12
CA SER A 77 22.99 -17.77 -9.22
C SER A 77 22.87 -16.31 -9.62
N GLN A 78 24.00 -15.64 -9.81
CA GLN A 78 24.03 -14.23 -10.19
C GLN A 78 25.04 -14.00 -11.31
N ASP A 79 24.61 -13.31 -12.37
CA ASP A 79 25.47 -12.86 -13.46
C ASP A 79 25.28 -11.35 -13.66
N GLY A 80 26.32 -10.57 -13.35
CA GLY A 80 26.20 -9.12 -13.23
C GLY A 80 25.10 -8.73 -12.23
N ALA A 81 24.12 -7.95 -12.70
CA ALA A 81 22.96 -7.56 -11.91
C ALA A 81 21.84 -8.61 -11.89
N THR A 82 21.84 -9.57 -12.82
CA THR A 82 20.77 -10.56 -12.97
C THR A 82 20.89 -11.64 -11.92
N VAL A 83 19.82 -11.84 -11.15
CA VAL A 83 19.71 -12.85 -10.11
C VAL A 83 18.70 -13.91 -10.51
N LEU A 84 19.04 -15.16 -10.27
CA LEU A 84 18.13 -16.30 -10.32
C LEU A 84 18.25 -17.09 -9.03
N LEU A 85 17.18 -17.08 -8.24
CA LEU A 85 17.03 -17.96 -7.09
C LEU A 85 16.32 -19.24 -7.49
N GLN A 86 16.73 -20.36 -6.89
CA GLN A 86 16.13 -21.67 -7.08
C GLN A 86 15.77 -22.27 -5.73
N SER A 87 14.72 -23.08 -5.71
CA SER A 87 14.27 -23.77 -4.51
C SER A 87 15.37 -24.64 -3.88
N ALA A 88 15.46 -24.63 -2.56
CA ALA A 88 16.18 -25.66 -1.82
C ALA A 88 15.41 -26.99 -1.86
N GLY A 89 16.09 -28.13 -1.78
CA GLY A 89 15.46 -29.45 -1.93
C GLY A 89 14.31 -29.76 -0.95
N TRP A 90 14.18 -29.01 0.14
CA TRP A 90 13.09 -29.15 1.13
C TRP A 90 11.90 -28.21 0.88
N ASN A 91 12.02 -27.20 0.03
CA ASN A 91 10.94 -26.27 -0.34
C ASN A 91 10.70 -26.23 -1.85
N SER A 92 11.04 -27.29 -2.58
CA SER A 92 10.93 -27.33 -4.04
C SER A 92 9.49 -27.32 -4.54
N ARG A 93 8.57 -27.96 -3.81
CA ARG A 93 7.15 -27.97 -4.19
C ARG A 93 6.49 -26.63 -3.85
N ILE A 94 5.78 -26.06 -4.82
CA ILE A 94 4.95 -24.87 -4.65
C ILE A 94 3.58 -25.07 -5.31
N SER A 95 2.53 -24.58 -4.69
CA SER A 95 1.15 -24.62 -5.19
C SER A 95 0.49 -23.25 -5.05
N SER A 96 -0.59 -23.00 -5.80
CA SER A 96 -1.36 -21.76 -5.65
C SER A 96 -1.76 -21.52 -4.19
N GLY A 97 -1.64 -20.26 -3.73
CA GLY A 97 -1.80 -19.84 -2.34
C GLY A 97 -0.56 -19.99 -1.46
N SER A 98 0.53 -20.59 -1.95
CA SER A 98 1.77 -20.76 -1.18
C SER A 98 2.47 -19.42 -0.92
N ARG A 99 3.22 -19.38 0.18
CA ARG A 99 4.10 -18.25 0.52
C ARG A 99 5.55 -18.71 0.61
N LEU A 100 6.44 -17.98 -0.06
CA LEU A 100 7.89 -18.14 0.10
C LEU A 100 8.44 -16.96 0.91
N ASN A 101 9.33 -17.24 1.85
CA ASN A 101 10.08 -16.23 2.59
C ASN A 101 11.57 -16.50 2.39
N LEU A 102 12.21 -15.61 1.62
CA LEU A 102 13.60 -15.70 1.23
C LEU A 102 14.35 -14.54 1.87
N GLY A 103 15.61 -14.77 2.24
CA GLY A 103 16.46 -13.73 2.79
C GLY A 103 17.89 -13.91 2.32
N PHE A 104 18.59 -12.82 2.07
CA PHE A 104 19.98 -12.85 1.63
C PHE A 104 20.73 -11.59 2.06
N ASN A 105 22.04 -11.72 2.16
CA ASN A 105 22.94 -10.60 2.39
C ASN A 105 23.61 -10.23 1.07
N VAL A 106 23.72 -8.93 0.81
CA VAL A 106 24.46 -8.39 -0.33
C VAL A 106 25.67 -7.59 0.11
N SER A 107 26.68 -7.51 -0.74
CA SER A 107 27.72 -6.48 -0.72
C SER A 107 27.37 -5.34 -1.69
N GLN A 108 28.03 -4.19 -1.54
CA GLN A 108 27.82 -2.97 -2.37
C GLN A 108 26.34 -2.51 -2.45
N PRO A 109 25.65 -2.33 -1.30
CA PRO A 109 24.22 -1.99 -1.30
C PRO A 109 23.99 -0.62 -1.93
N SER A 110 23.18 -0.53 -2.98
CA SER A 110 22.82 0.75 -3.60
C SER A 110 21.64 1.43 -2.89
N GLY A 111 20.88 0.66 -2.10
CA GLY A 111 19.63 1.11 -1.48
C GLY A 111 18.42 1.08 -2.42
N ALA A 112 18.62 0.80 -3.72
CA ALA A 112 17.55 0.56 -4.66
C ALA A 112 17.02 -0.88 -4.56
N ILE A 113 15.74 -1.06 -4.83
CA ILE A 113 15.08 -2.38 -4.82
C ILE A 113 14.62 -2.77 -6.23
N PRO A 114 14.69 -4.05 -6.61
CA PRO A 114 14.16 -4.53 -7.88
C PRO A 114 12.64 -4.36 -7.94
N THR A 115 12.11 -4.09 -9.13
CA THR A 115 10.67 -3.85 -9.37
C THR A 115 10.02 -4.88 -10.28
N SER A 116 10.81 -5.66 -11.03
CA SER A 116 10.33 -6.72 -11.91
C SER A 116 10.84 -8.06 -11.44
N PHE A 117 9.93 -9.02 -11.31
CA PHE A 117 10.21 -10.37 -10.87
C PHE A 117 9.57 -11.36 -11.83
N SER A 118 10.25 -12.46 -12.06
CA SER A 118 9.73 -13.61 -12.79
C SER A 118 9.72 -14.83 -11.89
N MET A 119 8.64 -15.60 -11.98
CA MET A 119 8.49 -16.89 -11.32
C MET A 119 8.41 -17.99 -12.37
N ASN A 120 9.31 -18.97 -12.28
CA ASN A 120 9.43 -20.05 -13.27
C ASN A 120 9.61 -19.52 -14.70
N GLY A 121 10.33 -18.41 -14.85
CA GLY A 121 10.59 -17.75 -16.12
C GLY A 121 9.42 -16.95 -16.70
N LYS A 122 8.31 -16.81 -15.95
CA LYS A 122 7.15 -15.98 -16.34
C LYS A 122 7.05 -14.76 -15.45
N PRO A 123 6.70 -13.57 -15.96
CA PRO A 123 6.54 -12.38 -15.14
C PRO A 123 5.50 -12.60 -14.03
N CYS A 124 5.80 -12.13 -12.82
CA CYS A 124 4.90 -12.26 -11.67
C CYS A 124 3.59 -11.48 -11.87
N ASP A 125 3.70 -10.30 -12.48
CA ASP A 125 2.60 -9.40 -12.83
C ASP A 125 1.76 -9.87 -14.05
N GLY A 126 2.14 -10.98 -14.70
CA GLY A 126 1.38 -11.56 -15.81
C GLY A 126 1.72 -11.00 -17.20
N GLY A 127 2.92 -10.43 -17.36
CA GLY A 127 3.41 -9.76 -18.58
C GLY A 127 2.90 -10.30 -19.92
N VAL A 128 2.35 -9.36 -20.70
CA VAL A 128 2.34 -9.41 -22.16
C VAL A 128 3.78 -9.24 -22.65
N ASP A 129 4.28 -10.17 -23.46
CA ASP A 129 5.54 -10.01 -24.16
C ASP A 129 5.42 -8.82 -25.13
N GLU A 130 6.14 -7.72 -24.90
CA GLU A 130 6.32 -6.67 -25.90
C GLU A 130 7.51 -7.04 -26.79
N PRO A 131 7.37 -7.08 -28.14
CA PRO A 131 8.47 -7.39 -29.02
C PRO A 131 9.41 -6.17 -29.13
N THR A 132 10.70 -6.39 -28.91
CA THR A 132 11.75 -5.38 -29.14
C THR A 132 11.88 -5.07 -30.64
N ASP A 133 11.76 -3.80 -31.04
CA ASP A 133 12.12 -3.34 -32.39
C ASP A 133 13.50 -2.65 -32.38
N PRO A 134 14.51 -3.14 -33.13
CA PRO A 134 15.88 -2.67 -33.07
C PRO A 134 16.21 -1.72 -34.23
N THR A 135 15.79 -0.46 -34.19
CA THR A 135 16.43 0.64 -34.94
C THR A 135 15.96 1.99 -34.40
N ASP A 136 16.85 2.81 -33.85
CA ASP A 136 17.50 3.89 -34.62
C ASP A 136 18.29 4.83 -33.67
N PRO A 137 19.59 5.12 -33.94
CA PRO A 137 20.38 6.07 -33.15
C PRO A 137 20.26 7.50 -33.72
N THR A 138 20.31 8.47 -32.82
CA THR A 138 20.51 9.92 -33.03
C THR A 138 19.33 10.75 -33.58
N ASP A 139 18.71 11.57 -32.71
CA ASP A 139 18.52 13.01 -32.97
C ASP A 139 18.21 13.80 -31.67
N PRO A 140 18.84 14.97 -31.39
CA PRO A 140 18.54 15.82 -30.24
C PRO A 140 17.48 16.88 -30.57
N THR A 141 16.62 17.16 -29.57
CA THR A 141 15.66 18.29 -29.45
C THR A 141 14.43 18.27 -30.35
N ASP A 142 13.43 17.47 -29.94
CA ASP A 142 12.01 17.61 -30.32
C ASP A 142 11.18 17.92 -29.04
N PRO A 143 10.42 19.03 -28.97
CA PRO A 143 9.57 19.37 -27.81
C PRO A 143 8.27 18.53 -27.70
N THR A 144 8.10 17.48 -28.53
CA THR A 144 6.98 16.52 -28.46
C THR A 144 7.38 15.12 -27.99
N ASP A 145 8.56 14.98 -27.37
CA ASP A 145 9.07 13.74 -26.79
C ASP A 145 8.25 13.24 -25.56
N PRO A 146 7.62 12.05 -25.59
CA PRO A 146 6.84 11.48 -24.48
C PRO A 146 7.72 10.68 -23.50
N THR A 147 8.95 11.13 -23.21
CA THR A 147 9.81 10.50 -22.18
C THR A 147 9.52 10.98 -20.75
N ASP A 148 8.51 11.82 -20.55
CA ASP A 148 7.87 11.94 -19.23
C ASP A 148 6.71 10.94 -19.19
N PRO A 149 6.68 9.95 -18.28
CA PRO A 149 5.52 9.09 -18.14
C PRO A 149 4.28 9.96 -17.93
N PRO A 150 3.16 9.70 -18.63
CA PRO A 150 1.96 10.49 -18.45
C PRO A 150 1.62 10.56 -16.97
N ALA A 151 1.29 11.76 -16.48
CA ALA A 151 0.75 11.94 -15.15
C ALA A 151 -0.36 10.90 -14.96
N THR A 152 -0.16 9.98 -14.01
CA THR A 152 -1.17 8.98 -13.62
C THR A 152 -2.37 9.74 -13.04
N THR A 153 -3.27 10.18 -13.91
CA THR A 153 -4.60 10.69 -13.57
C THR A 153 -5.52 9.49 -13.45
N GLY A 154 -5.58 8.96 -12.23
CA GLY A 154 -6.57 8.02 -11.76
C GLY A 154 -6.79 8.29 -10.27
N ASN A 155 -7.94 7.89 -9.75
CA ASN A 155 -8.19 7.96 -8.31
C ASN A 155 -7.14 7.12 -7.57
N TRP A 156 -6.70 7.55 -6.39
CA TRP A 156 -5.83 6.76 -5.54
C TRP A 156 -6.64 6.13 -4.42
N GLN A 157 -6.31 4.91 -4.00
CA GLN A 157 -6.99 4.18 -2.94
C GLN A 157 -6.00 3.76 -1.86
N LEU A 158 -6.44 3.82 -0.60
CA LEU A 158 -5.63 3.40 0.54
C LEU A 158 -5.50 1.87 0.57
N ASP A 159 -4.26 1.37 0.59
CA ASP A 159 -3.97 -0.01 0.99
C ASP A 159 -4.02 -0.11 2.51
N ALA A 160 -5.21 -0.46 3.01
CA ALA A 160 -5.49 -0.61 4.43
C ALA A 160 -4.60 -1.65 5.13
N THR A 161 -4.08 -2.64 4.39
CA THR A 161 -3.31 -3.75 4.99
C THR A 161 -1.87 -3.37 5.29
N GLN A 162 -1.32 -2.43 4.52
CA GLN A 162 0.03 -1.88 4.71
C GLN A 162 0.02 -0.56 5.49
N SER A 163 -1.16 0.08 5.58
CA SER A 163 -1.32 1.34 6.28
C SER A 163 -1.52 1.15 7.78
N TYR A 164 -1.10 2.14 8.57
CA TYR A 164 -1.40 2.19 9.99
C TYR A 164 -1.67 3.62 10.45
N LEU A 165 -2.45 3.73 11.52
CA LEU A 165 -2.63 4.94 12.29
C LEU A 165 -2.59 4.60 13.77
N ASN A 166 -1.63 5.19 14.47
CA ASN A 166 -1.43 5.02 15.89
C ASN A 166 -1.85 6.28 16.63
N PHE A 167 -2.29 6.09 17.88
CA PHE A 167 -2.50 7.19 18.81
C PHE A 167 -1.91 6.84 20.18
N VAL A 168 -1.46 7.87 20.88
CA VAL A 168 -0.70 7.72 22.12
C VAL A 168 -1.47 8.32 23.28
N SER A 169 -1.76 7.50 24.29
CA SER A 169 -2.33 7.97 25.55
C SER A 169 -1.24 8.12 26.61
N THR A 170 -1.33 9.15 27.44
CA THR A 170 -0.50 9.28 28.65
C THR A 170 -1.39 9.26 29.89
N LYS A 171 -1.14 8.35 30.82
CA LYS A 171 -1.89 8.20 32.08
C LYS A 171 -0.98 8.30 33.29
N LYS A 172 -1.56 8.60 34.46
CA LYS A 172 -0.80 8.77 35.72
C LYS A 172 0.40 9.73 35.57
N LEU A 173 0.23 10.77 34.74
CA LEU A 173 1.22 11.79 34.35
C LEU A 173 2.37 11.35 33.43
N ASN A 174 2.79 10.08 33.42
CA ASN A 174 3.98 9.68 32.68
C ASN A 174 3.94 8.26 32.07
N LEU A 175 2.87 7.49 32.27
CA LEU A 175 2.75 6.18 31.67
C LEU A 175 2.17 6.33 30.26
N VAL A 176 3.03 6.15 29.27
CA VAL A 176 2.71 6.27 27.85
C VAL A 176 2.35 4.90 27.29
N GLU A 177 1.26 4.83 26.54
CA GLU A 177 0.82 3.64 25.81
C GLU A 177 0.45 4.03 24.39
N THR A 178 0.83 3.19 23.43
CA THR A 178 0.51 3.34 22.01
C THR A 178 -0.60 2.35 21.66
N HIS A 179 -1.59 2.86 20.94
CA HIS A 179 -2.75 2.14 20.45
C HIS A 179 -2.88 2.39 18.94
N ARG A 180 -3.79 1.68 18.27
CA ARG A 180 -4.00 1.81 16.83
C ARG A 180 -5.47 1.67 16.45
N PHE A 181 -5.79 2.01 15.20
CA PHE A 181 -7.04 1.60 14.56
C PHE A 181 -6.74 0.53 13.51
N ASP A 182 -7.49 -0.56 13.53
CA ASP A 182 -7.31 -1.69 12.60
C ASP A 182 -8.16 -1.55 11.32
N GLY A 183 -9.12 -0.63 11.30
CA GLY A 183 -10.03 -0.35 10.20
C GLY A 183 -9.77 1.02 9.60
N LEU A 184 -9.02 1.05 8.50
CA LEU A 184 -8.72 2.25 7.73
C LEU A 184 -9.21 2.09 6.30
N SER A 185 -9.68 3.17 5.70
CA SER A 185 -9.94 3.27 4.26
C SER A 185 -9.70 4.71 3.82
N GLY A 186 -9.55 4.95 2.53
CA GLY A 186 -9.32 6.30 2.05
C GLY A 186 -9.08 6.35 0.56
N SER A 187 -9.15 7.55 0.01
CA SER A 187 -8.97 7.79 -1.42
C SER A 187 -8.39 9.18 -1.68
N ILE A 188 -7.80 9.39 -2.84
CA ILE A 188 -7.48 10.72 -3.37
C ILE A 188 -8.11 10.83 -4.74
N SER A 189 -9.03 11.78 -4.93
CA SER A 189 -9.68 11.97 -6.22
C SER A 189 -8.72 12.59 -7.24
N GLU A 190 -9.08 12.48 -8.52
CA GLU A 190 -8.38 13.18 -9.62
C GLU A 190 -8.35 14.71 -9.46
N THR A 191 -9.33 15.28 -8.77
CA THR A 191 -9.41 16.71 -8.46
C THR A 191 -8.64 17.11 -7.20
N GLY A 192 -8.03 16.15 -6.51
CA GLY A 192 -7.16 16.41 -5.35
C GLY A 192 -7.91 16.37 -4.02
N GLU A 193 -9.13 15.84 -3.98
CA GLU A 193 -9.83 15.62 -2.71
C GLU A 193 -9.31 14.33 -2.06
N ALA A 194 -8.46 14.48 -1.04
CA ALA A 194 -7.97 13.37 -0.24
C ALA A 194 -8.90 13.12 0.96
N THR A 195 -9.31 11.87 1.15
CA THR A 195 -10.12 11.41 2.28
C THR A 195 -9.45 10.21 2.96
N LEU A 196 -9.37 10.24 4.29
CA LEU A 196 -9.05 9.09 5.14
C LEU A 196 -10.23 8.86 6.10
N VAL A 197 -10.79 7.66 6.09
CA VAL A 197 -11.86 7.22 6.98
C VAL A 197 -11.29 6.21 7.96
N ILE A 198 -11.50 6.48 9.24
CA ILE A 198 -11.07 5.63 10.34
C ILE A 198 -12.34 5.02 10.95
N ASP A 199 -12.42 3.70 11.02
CA ASP A 199 -13.50 2.98 11.70
C ASP A 199 -13.29 3.07 13.21
N MET A 200 -14.17 3.78 13.92
CA MET A 200 -14.02 3.98 15.36
C MET A 200 -14.22 2.69 16.17
N ALA A 201 -14.95 1.71 15.62
CA ALA A 201 -15.12 0.40 16.24
C ALA A 201 -13.81 -0.42 16.23
N SER A 202 -12.85 -0.05 15.38
CA SER A 202 -11.60 -0.78 15.17
C SER A 202 -10.46 -0.37 16.11
N ALA A 203 -10.74 0.47 17.11
CA ALA A 203 -9.76 0.88 18.11
C ALA A 203 -9.19 -0.35 18.84
N ASN A 204 -7.87 -0.50 18.79
CA ASN A 204 -7.15 -1.64 19.34
C ASN A 204 -6.05 -1.16 20.29
N THR A 205 -6.22 -1.49 21.56
CA THR A 205 -5.27 -1.23 22.63
C THR A 205 -4.57 -2.49 23.14
N GLY A 206 -4.83 -3.64 22.52
CA GLY A 206 -4.41 -4.97 22.98
C GLY A 206 -5.16 -5.47 24.23
N ILE A 207 -6.20 -4.77 24.69
CA ILE A 207 -6.99 -5.12 25.87
C ILE A 207 -8.48 -4.98 25.55
N ALA A 208 -9.15 -6.11 25.28
CA ALA A 208 -10.54 -6.13 24.81
C ALA A 208 -11.53 -5.30 25.67
N ILE A 209 -11.43 -5.35 27.01
CA ILE A 209 -12.31 -4.57 27.88
C ILE A 209 -12.02 -3.06 27.80
N ARG A 210 -10.80 -2.66 27.46
CA ARG A 210 -10.44 -1.26 27.22
C ARG A 210 -10.95 -0.80 25.87
N ASP A 211 -10.87 -1.66 24.86
CA ASP A 211 -11.39 -1.39 23.51
C ASP A 211 -12.92 -1.17 23.57
N GLN A 212 -13.64 -2.06 24.27
CA GLN A 212 -15.08 -1.89 24.53
C GLN A 212 -15.40 -0.56 25.24
N ARG A 213 -14.58 -0.15 26.23
CA ARG A 213 -14.79 1.12 26.93
C ARG A 213 -14.47 2.33 26.06
N LEU A 214 -13.49 2.24 25.17
CA LEU A 214 -13.21 3.31 24.19
C LEU A 214 -14.40 3.50 23.27
N ASP A 215 -14.98 2.40 22.78
CA ASP A 215 -16.20 2.41 21.98
C ASP A 215 -17.36 3.09 22.74
N GLU A 216 -17.73 2.55 23.90
CA GLU A 216 -18.96 2.96 24.59
C GLU A 216 -18.85 4.31 25.31
N LEU A 217 -17.70 4.65 25.88
CA LEU A 217 -17.56 5.79 26.79
C LEU A 217 -16.83 6.99 26.17
N LEU A 218 -16.03 6.79 25.13
CA LEU A 218 -15.23 7.86 24.53
C LEU A 218 -15.70 8.19 23.12
N PHE A 219 -15.69 7.22 22.21
CA PHE A 219 -16.01 7.47 20.80
C PHE A 219 -17.52 7.43 20.51
N GLU A 220 -18.30 6.81 21.39
CA GLU A 220 -19.76 6.65 21.26
C GLU A 220 -20.12 6.12 19.86
N VAL A 221 -19.48 5.02 19.43
CA VAL A 221 -19.43 4.52 18.04
C VAL A 221 -20.82 4.28 17.45
N ALA A 222 -21.80 3.93 18.28
CA ALA A 222 -23.19 3.79 17.87
C ALA A 222 -23.77 5.08 17.25
N GLN A 223 -23.30 6.25 17.69
CA GLN A 223 -23.66 7.56 17.16
C GLN A 223 -22.62 8.08 16.16
N PHE A 224 -21.33 7.86 16.44
CA PHE A 224 -20.21 8.35 15.64
C PHE A 224 -19.32 7.20 15.17
N PRO A 225 -19.77 6.41 14.17
CA PRO A 225 -19.07 5.18 13.78
C PRO A 225 -17.73 5.44 13.09
N ARG A 226 -17.46 6.67 12.66
CA ARG A 226 -16.29 7.01 11.84
C ARG A 226 -15.70 8.33 12.29
N ALA A 227 -14.39 8.45 12.16
CA ALA A 227 -13.71 9.73 12.02
C ALA A 227 -13.29 9.89 10.57
N VAL A 228 -13.44 11.09 10.03
CA VAL A 228 -13.15 11.39 8.63
C VAL A 228 -12.17 12.54 8.57
N VAL A 229 -11.04 12.32 7.90
CA VAL A 229 -10.07 13.36 7.58
C VAL A 229 -10.24 13.71 6.11
N THR A 230 -10.43 14.98 5.80
CA THR A 230 -10.41 15.50 4.43
C THR A 230 -9.28 16.51 4.25
N LEU A 231 -8.68 16.50 3.07
CA LEU A 231 -7.61 17.43 2.71
C LEU A 231 -7.75 17.78 1.23
N ASP A 232 -7.78 19.08 0.96
CA ASP A 232 -7.73 19.61 -0.39
C ASP A 232 -6.26 19.69 -0.86
N LEU A 233 -5.97 19.00 -1.97
CA LEU A 233 -4.66 18.92 -2.61
C LEU A 233 -4.68 19.51 -4.02
N GLU A 234 -5.71 20.26 -4.44
CA GLU A 234 -5.83 20.78 -5.82
C GLU A 234 -4.54 21.49 -6.26
N ASP A 235 -4.04 22.45 -5.45
CA ASP A 235 -2.80 23.18 -5.71
C ASP A 235 -1.52 22.33 -5.60
N GLN A 236 -1.62 21.12 -5.05
CA GLN A 236 -0.50 20.22 -4.76
C GLN A 236 -0.44 19.01 -5.68
N LEU A 237 -1.46 18.75 -6.49
CA LEU A 237 -1.53 17.59 -7.37
C LEU A 237 -0.40 17.57 -8.40
N ALA A 238 -0.18 18.66 -9.12
CA ALA A 238 0.85 18.70 -10.17
C ALA A 238 2.26 18.42 -9.61
N PRO A 239 2.71 19.06 -8.50
CA PRO A 239 3.96 18.68 -7.85
C PRO A 239 4.03 17.21 -7.40
N LEU A 240 2.93 16.63 -6.93
CA LEU A 240 2.89 15.23 -6.49
C LEU A 240 2.99 14.26 -7.68
N GLN A 241 2.27 14.54 -8.77
CA GLN A 241 2.28 13.72 -9.98
C GLN A 241 3.64 13.75 -10.69
N ALA A 242 4.35 14.88 -10.61
CA ALA A 242 5.68 15.04 -11.18
C ALA A 242 6.79 14.33 -10.39
N MET A 243 6.51 13.85 -9.17
CA MET A 243 7.51 13.12 -8.39
C MET A 243 7.94 11.86 -9.14
N VAL A 244 9.22 11.55 -9.14
CA VAL A 244 9.71 10.26 -9.68
C VAL A 244 9.79 9.19 -8.57
N PRO A 245 9.69 7.89 -8.87
CA PRO A 245 9.89 6.84 -7.87
C PRO A 245 11.20 7.02 -7.08
N GLY A 246 11.12 6.89 -5.76
CA GLY A 246 12.21 7.16 -4.82
C GLY A 246 12.25 8.61 -4.32
N GLU A 247 11.65 9.56 -5.03
CA GLU A 247 11.61 10.96 -4.62
C GLU A 247 10.76 11.14 -3.36
N SER A 248 11.22 12.01 -2.47
CA SER A 248 10.54 12.37 -1.23
C SER A 248 10.41 13.88 -1.10
N MET A 249 9.27 14.33 -0.59
CA MET A 249 9.02 15.72 -0.26
C MET A 249 8.40 15.85 1.12
N THR A 250 8.41 17.08 1.65
CA THR A 250 7.71 17.43 2.89
C THR A 250 6.74 18.56 2.62
N ARG A 251 5.56 18.48 3.24
CA ARG A 251 4.49 19.46 3.08
C ARG A 251 3.82 19.75 4.42
N ASP A 252 3.69 21.03 4.72
CA ASP A 252 2.81 21.50 5.79
C ASP A 252 1.41 21.63 5.19
N VAL A 253 0.42 21.01 5.83
CA VAL A 253 -0.97 20.96 5.39
C VAL A 253 -1.89 21.31 6.55
N THR A 254 -3.13 21.69 6.24
CA THR A 254 -4.20 21.81 7.23
C THR A 254 -5.37 20.95 6.76
N ALA A 255 -5.55 19.80 7.40
CA ALA A 255 -6.64 18.89 7.09
C ALA A 255 -7.86 19.21 7.95
N GLN A 256 -9.06 18.90 7.47
CA GLN A 256 -10.28 18.94 8.26
C GLN A 256 -10.50 17.56 8.87
N LEU A 257 -10.55 17.47 10.20
CA LEU A 257 -10.91 16.25 10.92
C LEU A 257 -12.33 16.39 11.44
N GLU A 258 -13.21 15.50 11.00
CA GLU A 258 -14.49 15.21 11.62
C GLU A 258 -14.33 14.05 12.60
N LEU A 259 -14.60 14.29 13.87
CA LEU A 259 -14.54 13.30 14.93
C LEU A 259 -15.59 13.66 15.99
N HIS A 260 -16.39 12.68 16.39
CA HIS A 260 -17.40 12.84 17.46
C HIS A 260 -18.37 14.02 17.21
N GLY A 261 -18.82 14.17 15.96
CA GLY A 261 -19.75 15.23 15.54
C GLY A 261 -19.13 16.63 15.42
N GLN A 262 -17.83 16.78 15.71
CA GLN A 262 -17.10 18.04 15.60
C GLN A 262 -16.16 18.02 14.41
N THR A 263 -16.13 19.11 13.64
CA THR A 263 -15.15 19.31 12.56
C THR A 263 -14.15 20.40 12.94
N LYS A 264 -12.85 20.10 12.88
CA LYS A 264 -11.78 21.04 13.20
C LYS A 264 -10.67 21.01 12.17
N ALA A 265 -10.05 22.16 11.94
CA ALA A 265 -8.82 22.28 11.18
C ALA A 265 -7.64 21.78 12.01
N VAL A 266 -6.90 20.80 11.48
CA VAL A 266 -5.77 20.15 12.12
C VAL A 266 -4.52 20.38 11.27
N PRO A 267 -3.57 21.20 11.72
CA PRO A 267 -2.30 21.36 11.03
C PRO A 267 -1.46 20.09 11.17
N ALA A 268 -0.87 19.65 10.07
CA ALA A 268 0.01 18.48 10.02
C ALA A 268 1.20 18.74 9.11
N LYS A 269 2.31 18.08 9.41
CA LYS A 269 3.49 18.05 8.53
C LYS A 269 3.63 16.65 7.96
N LEU A 270 3.46 16.53 6.65
CA LEU A 270 3.51 15.27 5.93
C LEU A 270 4.88 15.06 5.30
N ARG A 271 5.37 13.83 5.34
CA ARG A 271 6.42 13.33 4.44
C ARG A 271 5.73 12.47 3.40
N ILE A 272 5.91 12.81 2.14
CA ILE A 272 5.31 12.12 1.00
C ILE A 272 6.44 11.55 0.16
N GLN A 273 6.36 10.27 -0.17
CA GLN A 273 7.34 9.59 -0.99
C GLN A 273 6.63 8.82 -2.09
N ARG A 274 7.08 9.00 -3.34
CA ARG A 274 6.64 8.14 -4.43
C ARG A 274 7.45 6.85 -4.35
N LEU A 275 6.81 5.72 -4.12
CA LEU A 275 7.50 4.43 -4.01
C LEU A 275 7.68 3.77 -5.37
N THR A 276 6.61 3.79 -6.15
CA THR A 276 6.57 3.30 -7.54
C THR A 276 5.76 4.30 -8.38
N ASN A 277 5.64 4.05 -9.69
CA ASN A 277 4.77 4.87 -10.53
C ASN A 277 3.32 4.91 -10.04
N THR A 278 2.91 3.88 -9.30
CA THR A 278 1.52 3.61 -8.96
C THR A 278 1.29 3.60 -7.46
N ARG A 279 2.29 3.99 -6.65
CA ARG A 279 2.20 3.89 -5.19
C ARG A 279 2.89 5.05 -4.50
N PHE A 280 2.16 5.70 -3.60
CA PHE A 280 2.68 6.69 -2.66
C PHE A 280 2.69 6.15 -1.24
N LEU A 281 3.67 6.61 -0.48
CA LEU A 281 3.70 6.54 0.98
C LEU A 281 3.55 7.95 1.53
N VAL A 282 2.55 8.15 2.38
CA VAL A 282 2.26 9.40 3.09
C VAL A 282 2.40 9.15 4.59
N GLN A 283 3.26 9.90 5.26
CA GLN A 283 3.54 9.73 6.69
C GLN A 283 3.46 11.06 7.43
N SER A 284 3.15 11.00 8.72
CA SER A 284 3.38 12.13 9.61
C SER A 284 4.89 12.35 9.79
N ALA A 285 5.42 13.47 9.32
CA ALA A 285 6.83 13.83 9.52
C ALA A 285 7.14 14.25 10.98
N SER A 286 6.09 14.66 11.71
CA SER A 286 6.09 14.88 13.15
C SER A 286 4.71 14.47 13.71
N PRO A 287 4.60 14.05 14.98
CA PRO A 287 3.31 13.68 15.57
C PRO A 287 2.28 14.80 15.45
N VAL A 288 1.07 14.43 15.02
CA VAL A 288 -0.08 15.33 14.96
C VAL A 288 -0.74 15.31 16.34
N ILE A 289 -0.94 16.48 16.96
CA ILE A 289 -1.53 16.54 18.29
C ILE A 289 -3.02 16.80 18.18
N ILE A 290 -3.82 15.85 18.65
CA ILE A 290 -5.28 15.98 18.79
C ILE A 290 -5.59 16.31 20.25
N LYS A 291 -6.50 17.25 20.50
CA LYS A 291 -6.97 17.56 21.85
C LYS A 291 -8.40 17.08 22.00
N ALA A 292 -8.66 16.30 23.04
CA ALA A 292 -10.00 15.75 23.31
C ALA A 292 -11.08 16.83 23.41
N ASP A 293 -10.76 17.98 24.02
CA ASP A 293 -11.70 19.09 24.20
C ASP A 293 -12.12 19.76 22.88
N ASP A 294 -11.29 19.66 21.83
CA ASP A 294 -11.65 20.20 20.51
C ASP A 294 -12.77 19.38 19.83
N PHE A 295 -13.01 18.15 20.28
CA PHE A 295 -13.97 17.20 19.71
C PHE A 295 -15.03 16.72 20.71
N ASP A 296 -15.26 17.47 21.79
CA ASP A 296 -16.20 17.11 22.87
C ASP A 296 -15.92 15.75 23.54
N LEU A 297 -14.69 15.24 23.45
CA LEU A 297 -14.30 13.94 24.01
C LEU A 297 -13.87 14.01 25.48
N GLY A 298 -13.77 15.22 26.07
CA GLY A 298 -13.26 15.42 27.43
C GLY A 298 -14.04 14.66 28.50
N ALA A 299 -15.38 14.62 28.40
CA ALA A 299 -16.23 13.87 29.32
C ALA A 299 -15.97 12.34 29.23
N GLY A 300 -15.75 11.82 28.03
CA GLY A 300 -15.41 10.41 27.81
C GLY A 300 -14.04 10.04 28.38
N VAL A 301 -13.04 10.92 28.23
CA VAL A 301 -11.73 10.74 28.88
C VAL A 301 -11.88 10.69 30.40
N ASP A 302 -12.72 11.54 30.99
CA ASP A 302 -13.00 11.52 32.42
C ASP A 302 -13.73 10.25 32.87
N ALA A 303 -14.67 9.74 32.07
CA ALA A 303 -15.35 8.46 32.34
C ALA A 303 -14.35 7.30 32.34
N LEU A 304 -13.47 7.21 31.34
CA LEU A 304 -12.41 6.20 31.27
C LEU A 304 -11.47 6.26 32.47
N LYS A 305 -11.09 7.49 32.88
CA LYS A 305 -10.26 7.73 34.06
C LYS A 305 -10.91 7.19 35.34
N GLN A 306 -12.21 7.44 35.53
CA GLN A 306 -12.96 6.97 36.69
C GLN A 306 -13.09 5.44 36.71
N VAL A 307 -13.50 4.84 35.59
CA VAL A 307 -13.70 3.38 35.49
C VAL A 307 -12.38 2.61 35.67
N ALA A 308 -11.25 3.19 35.27
CA ALA A 308 -9.92 2.61 35.48
C ALA A 308 -9.27 3.03 36.81
N SER A 309 -9.95 3.82 37.66
CA SER A 309 -9.43 4.35 38.93
C SER A 309 -8.07 5.05 38.76
N LEU A 310 -7.92 5.85 37.71
CA LEU A 310 -6.70 6.57 37.37
C LEU A 310 -6.71 7.98 37.96
N THR A 311 -5.54 8.50 38.33
CA THR A 311 -5.39 9.88 38.82
C THR A 311 -5.44 10.91 37.70
N SER A 312 -4.97 10.56 36.50
CA SER A 312 -4.99 11.41 35.32
C SER A 312 -4.91 10.61 34.03
N ILE A 313 -5.49 11.19 32.97
CA ILE A 313 -5.30 10.86 31.56
C ILE A 313 -5.08 12.21 30.84
N SER A 314 -4.06 12.32 29.99
CA SER A 314 -3.82 13.51 29.17
C SER A 314 -4.94 13.67 28.13
N THR A 315 -5.43 14.89 27.95
CA THR A 315 -6.38 15.23 26.86
C THR A 315 -5.68 15.57 25.55
N ALA A 316 -4.36 15.78 25.55
CA ALA A 316 -3.55 15.88 24.34
C ALA A 316 -3.03 14.49 23.94
N VAL A 317 -3.37 14.08 22.72
CA VAL A 317 -3.13 12.76 22.14
C VAL A 317 -2.28 12.92 20.89
N PRO A 318 -0.99 12.53 20.93
CA PRO A 318 -0.18 12.39 19.73
C PRO A 318 -0.71 11.28 18.83
N VAL A 319 -0.76 11.57 17.54
CA VAL A 319 -1.15 10.66 16.46
C VAL A 319 -0.02 10.58 15.44
N ASP A 320 0.30 9.38 15.00
CA ASP A 320 1.25 9.11 13.92
C ASP A 320 0.66 8.10 12.94
N PHE A 321 1.09 8.17 11.69
CA PHE A 321 0.58 7.28 10.64
C PHE A 321 1.60 7.06 9.53
N ALA A 322 1.42 5.95 8.84
CA ALA A 322 1.95 5.71 7.51
C ALA A 322 0.83 5.14 6.66
N LEU A 323 0.54 5.80 5.55
CA LEU A 323 -0.58 5.52 4.67
C LEU A 323 -0.03 5.22 3.28
N PHE A 324 -0.35 4.05 2.76
CA PHE A 324 0.02 3.66 1.40
C PHE A 324 -1.18 3.87 0.50
N PHE A 325 -0.97 4.61 -0.58
CA PHE A 325 -1.99 4.84 -1.59
C PHE A 325 -1.53 4.24 -2.91
N ASP A 326 -2.34 3.38 -3.49
CA ASP A 326 -2.13 2.82 -4.82
C ASP A 326 -3.05 3.50 -5.84
N ALA A 327 -2.57 3.66 -7.07
CA ALA A 327 -3.39 4.13 -8.18
C ALA A 327 -4.50 3.09 -8.48
N ASP A 328 -5.74 3.56 -8.49
CA ASP A 328 -6.91 2.79 -8.90
C ASP A 328 -7.09 2.90 -10.41
N TYR A 329 -6.90 1.79 -11.10
CA TYR A 329 -7.04 1.71 -12.56
C TYR A 329 -8.48 1.42 -13.01
N ALA A 330 -9.46 1.41 -12.11
CA ALA A 330 -10.82 0.99 -12.40
C ALA A 330 -11.63 1.91 -13.35
N THR A 331 -11.10 3.03 -13.84
CA THR A 331 -11.85 4.01 -14.66
C THR A 331 -11.30 4.31 -16.04
N LEU A 332 -10.41 3.49 -16.62
CA LEU A 332 -9.93 3.66 -18.00
C LEU A 332 -10.73 2.86 -19.06
N THR A 333 -11.99 2.54 -18.78
CA THR A 333 -12.91 2.01 -19.79
C THR A 333 -14.23 2.74 -19.72
N GLU A 334 -14.27 3.98 -20.19
CA GLU A 334 -15.46 4.61 -20.81
C GLU A 334 -15.11 6.03 -21.23
N GLU A 335 -14.57 6.20 -22.43
CA GLU A 335 -14.99 7.22 -23.43
C GLU A 335 -14.52 6.82 -24.83
#